data_AF-A0A941T091-F1
#
_entry.id   AF-A0A941T091-F1
#
_cell.length_a   1.000
_cell.length_b   1.000
_cell.length_c   1.000
_cell.angle_alpha   90.00
_cell.angle_beta   90.00
_cell.angle_gamma   90.00
#
_symmetry.space_group_name_H-M   'P 1'
#
loop_
_entity.id
_entity.type
_entity.pdbx_description
1 polymer ?
#
loop_
_entity_poly.entity_id
_entity_poly.type
_entity_poly.pdbx_seq_one_letter_code
_entity_poly.pdbx_strand_id
1 'polypeptide(L)'
;MSTMNASRRLFLRHAGLMSAIGAAGGPLALNLAAIGTASAQAAADYKAIVCLFLFGGNDSINMVLPTDAASFANYTTLRNQAPDPIALLAAGTAANAGAANGSPARLGGVLPIAPANAQGRSFALHPAMGALQAMFDTDKRLAILPNVGTLILPTNKTQYATASHPKPVNLFSHNDQQNTWQSFHPEGATVGWGGRMGDLLASMNSRTVFTSITAGGNAVWLSGNEVRQYQVTSNGAIRLGTNASGQVYGSAA
;
A
#
# COMPACT_ATOMS: atom_id res chain seq x y z
N MET A 1 -7.10 -19.54 -27.67
CA MET A 1 -6.98 -19.58 -26.20
C MET A 1 -5.65 -20.25 -25.87
N SER A 2 -4.61 -19.48 -25.57
CA SER A 2 -3.29 -20.06 -25.26
C SER A 2 -3.27 -20.42 -23.78
N THR A 3 -3.15 -21.69 -23.46
CA THR A 3 -3.06 -22.17 -22.07
C THR A 3 -1.69 -21.80 -21.50
N MET A 4 -1.67 -21.00 -20.42
CA MET A 4 -0.43 -20.69 -19.70
C MET A 4 0.15 -21.98 -19.11
N ASN A 5 1.30 -22.42 -19.62
CA ASN A 5 1.97 -23.65 -19.21
C ASN A 5 2.96 -23.35 -18.07
N ALA A 6 2.48 -23.35 -16.83
CA ALA A 6 3.24 -23.04 -15.62
C ALA A 6 4.18 -24.19 -15.19
N SER A 7 5.15 -24.56 -16.04
CA SER A 7 6.10 -25.63 -15.71
C SER A 7 7.25 -25.15 -14.80
N ARG A 8 7.76 -26.02 -13.92
CA ARG A 8 8.97 -25.78 -13.08
C ARG A 8 10.16 -25.21 -13.88
N ARG A 9 10.30 -25.62 -15.15
CA ARG A 9 11.36 -25.15 -16.05
C ARG A 9 11.18 -23.69 -16.47
N LEU A 10 9.94 -23.23 -16.64
CA LEU A 10 9.63 -21.83 -16.91
C LEU A 10 9.92 -20.95 -15.69
N PHE A 11 9.60 -21.43 -14.49
CA PHE A 11 9.93 -20.77 -13.22
C PHE A 11 11.45 -20.62 -13.05
N LEU A 12 12.23 -21.68 -13.23
CA LEU A 12 13.69 -21.62 -13.11
C LEU A 12 14.33 -20.71 -14.17
N ARG A 13 13.76 -20.65 -15.38
CA ARG A 13 14.19 -19.69 -16.41
C ARG A 13 13.92 -18.24 -16.02
N HIS A 14 12.74 -17.94 -15.46
CA HIS A 14 12.42 -16.59 -14.99
C HIS A 14 13.23 -16.21 -13.75
N ALA A 15 13.40 -17.13 -12.79
CA ALA A 15 14.24 -16.93 -11.61
C ALA A 15 15.72 -16.68 -11.99
N GLY A 16 16.24 -17.44 -12.96
CA GLY A 16 17.61 -17.25 -13.47
C GLY A 16 17.82 -15.94 -14.24
N LEU A 17 16.82 -15.47 -14.98
CA LEU A 17 16.86 -14.17 -15.65
C LEU A 17 16.79 -13.00 -14.66
N MET A 18 16.13 -13.19 -13.52
CA MET A 18 15.96 -12.15 -12.49
C MET A 18 17.12 -12.10 -11.47
N SER A 19 17.93 -13.16 -11.34
CA SER A 19 19.18 -13.12 -10.56
C SER A 19 20.26 -12.20 -11.15
N ALA A 20 20.10 -11.72 -12.38
CA ALA A 20 20.97 -10.70 -12.98
C ALA A 20 20.61 -9.26 -12.55
N ILE A 21 19.48 -9.07 -11.85
CA ILE A 21 19.05 -7.77 -11.33
C ILE A 21 19.47 -7.73 -9.87
N GLY A 22 20.54 -6.97 -9.58
CA GLY A 22 21.17 -6.91 -8.27
C GLY A 22 20.24 -6.62 -7.08
N ALA A 23 20.81 -6.77 -5.88
CA ALA A 23 20.17 -6.89 -4.56
C ALA A 23 19.07 -5.86 -4.15
N ALA A 24 18.75 -4.86 -4.96
CA ALA A 24 17.73 -3.85 -4.69
C ALA A 24 16.30 -4.25 -5.18
N GLY A 25 16.15 -5.22 -6.09
CA GLY A 25 14.84 -5.65 -6.65
C GLY A 25 14.45 -7.10 -6.36
N GLY A 26 15.39 -7.91 -5.86
CA GLY A 26 15.22 -9.35 -5.64
C GLY A 26 14.06 -9.74 -4.71
N PRO A 27 13.81 -9.08 -3.57
CA PRO A 27 12.79 -9.53 -2.62
C PRO A 27 11.36 -9.37 -3.16
N LEU A 28 11.04 -8.27 -3.84
CA LEU A 28 9.68 -8.03 -4.36
C LEU A 28 9.39 -8.94 -5.56
N ALA A 29 10.36 -9.12 -6.45
CA ALA A 29 10.24 -9.99 -7.61
C ALA A 29 10.19 -11.49 -7.22
N LEU A 30 10.95 -11.93 -6.19
CA LEU A 30 10.80 -13.29 -5.65
C LEU A 30 9.44 -13.50 -4.97
N ASN A 31 8.96 -12.53 -4.19
CA ASN A 31 7.65 -12.61 -3.56
C ASN A 31 6.52 -12.62 -4.62
N LEU A 32 6.64 -11.86 -5.72
CA LEU A 32 5.71 -11.92 -6.85
C LEU A 32 5.85 -13.21 -7.67
N ALA A 33 7.06 -13.75 -7.85
CA ALA A 33 7.26 -15.04 -8.53
C ALA A 33 6.72 -16.21 -7.71
N ALA A 34 6.72 -16.10 -6.38
CA ALA A 34 6.06 -17.04 -5.47
C ALA A 34 4.51 -16.98 -5.53
N ILE A 35 3.92 -15.88 -6.02
CA ILE A 35 2.48 -15.86 -6.36
C ILE A 35 2.19 -16.81 -7.54
N GLY A 36 3.17 -17.10 -8.41
CA GLY A 36 3.04 -18.11 -9.46
C GLY A 36 2.91 -19.55 -8.96
N THR A 37 3.28 -19.83 -7.70
CA THR A 37 3.03 -21.13 -7.05
C THR A 37 1.63 -21.22 -6.41
N ALA A 38 0.84 -20.14 -6.46
CA ALA A 38 -0.51 -20.12 -5.88
C ALA A 38 -1.51 -21.05 -6.59
N SER A 39 -1.22 -21.53 -7.80
CA SER A 39 -2.06 -22.51 -8.51
C SER A 39 -2.11 -23.89 -7.85
N ALA A 40 -1.28 -24.14 -6.82
CA ALA A 40 -1.28 -25.36 -6.02
C ALA A 40 -1.56 -25.12 -4.53
N GLN A 41 -1.97 -23.90 -4.14
CA GLN A 41 -2.13 -23.54 -2.75
C GLN A 41 -3.52 -23.96 -2.27
N ALA A 42 -3.59 -24.96 -1.38
CA ALA A 42 -4.77 -25.20 -0.56
C ALA A 42 -4.55 -24.48 0.77
N ALA A 43 -5.19 -23.32 0.97
CA ALA A 43 -5.20 -22.68 2.29
C ALA A 43 -6.28 -23.39 3.13
N ALA A 44 -5.86 -24.08 4.19
CA ALA A 44 -6.79 -24.69 5.14
C ALA A 44 -7.49 -23.62 6.01
N ASP A 45 -6.91 -22.41 6.09
CA ASP A 45 -7.39 -21.28 6.87
C ASP A 45 -7.70 -20.05 5.99
N TYR A 46 -8.58 -19.18 6.49
CA TYR A 46 -8.96 -17.96 5.78
C TYR A 46 -7.79 -16.99 5.73
N LYS A 47 -7.45 -16.53 4.52
CA LYS A 47 -6.44 -15.48 4.27
C LYS A 47 -7.08 -14.35 3.47
N ALA A 48 -6.76 -13.11 3.84
CA ALA A 48 -7.18 -11.92 3.12
C ALA A 48 -6.05 -10.88 3.09
N ILE A 49 -6.00 -10.11 2.00
CA ILE A 49 -5.20 -8.91 1.89
C ILE A 49 -6.16 -7.73 1.97
N VAL A 50 -5.93 -6.84 2.93
CA VAL A 50 -6.70 -5.61 3.09
C VAL A 50 -5.81 -4.44 2.68
N CYS A 51 -6.24 -3.69 1.66
CA CYS A 51 -5.56 -2.48 1.22
C CYS A 51 -6.30 -1.25 1.77
N LEU A 52 -5.62 -0.45 2.59
CA LEU A 52 -6.10 0.85 3.04
C LEU A 52 -5.44 1.91 2.18
N PHE A 53 -6.16 2.40 1.17
CA PHE A 53 -5.66 3.45 0.29
C PHE A 53 -6.23 4.80 0.73
N LEU A 54 -5.36 5.73 1.13
CA LEU A 54 -5.75 6.99 1.78
C LEU A 54 -5.98 8.17 0.81
N PHE A 55 -5.88 7.95 -0.51
CA PHE A 55 -6.16 8.96 -1.56
C PHE A 55 -5.47 10.32 -1.34
N GLY A 56 -4.25 10.31 -0.81
CA GLY A 56 -3.48 11.53 -0.51
C GLY A 56 -3.79 12.18 0.85
N GLY A 57 -4.77 11.69 1.60
CA GLY A 57 -5.12 12.16 2.94
C GLY A 57 -4.16 11.76 4.06
N ASN A 58 -2.88 11.53 3.73
CA ASN A 58 -1.86 11.11 4.69
C ASN A 58 -0.57 11.94 4.53
N ASP A 59 -0.19 12.68 5.58
CA ASP A 59 1.18 13.21 5.69
C ASP A 59 2.10 12.10 6.19
N SER A 60 2.65 11.32 5.25
CA SER A 60 3.53 10.19 5.56
C SER A 60 4.78 10.60 6.34
N ILE A 61 5.25 11.84 6.19
CA ILE A 61 6.43 12.37 6.88
C ILE A 61 6.08 12.79 8.32
N ASN A 62 4.81 12.97 8.66
CA ASN A 62 4.36 13.05 10.05
C ASN A 62 3.96 11.68 10.64
N MET A 63 3.82 10.61 9.84
CA MET A 63 3.59 9.26 10.38
C MET A 63 4.88 8.54 10.76
N VAL A 64 5.85 8.49 9.84
CA VAL A 64 7.15 7.84 10.03
C VAL A 64 8.22 8.83 9.64
N LEU A 65 9.07 9.19 10.59
CA LEU A 65 10.05 10.25 10.39
C LEU A 65 11.46 9.82 10.81
N PRO A 66 12.50 10.24 10.06
CA PRO A 66 13.88 10.09 10.50
C PRO A 66 14.15 11.07 11.65
N THR A 67 14.70 10.56 12.74
CA THR A 67 15.00 11.31 13.97
C THR A 67 16.49 11.48 14.23
N ASP A 68 17.35 11.11 13.27
CA ASP A 68 18.77 11.46 13.35
C ASP A 68 18.94 12.98 13.35
N ALA A 69 19.98 13.48 14.03
CA ALA A 69 20.09 14.90 14.39
C ALA A 69 19.92 15.84 13.19
N ALA A 70 20.60 15.55 12.08
CA ALA A 70 20.51 16.37 10.87
C ALA A 70 19.11 16.30 10.23
N SER A 71 18.53 15.09 10.14
CA SER A 71 17.20 14.91 9.53
C SER A 71 16.09 15.54 10.36
N PHE A 72 16.14 15.40 11.67
CA PHE A 72 15.13 15.95 12.56
C PHE A 72 15.19 17.48 12.64
N ALA A 73 16.40 18.05 12.61
CA ALA A 73 16.58 19.51 12.51
C ALA A 73 16.01 20.08 11.21
N ASN A 74 16.24 19.40 10.07
CA ASN A 74 15.64 19.77 8.79
C ASN A 74 14.12 19.64 8.80
N TYR A 75 13.59 18.53 9.32
CA TYR A 75 12.15 18.31 9.50
C TYR A 75 11.53 19.43 10.33
N THR A 76 12.14 19.76 11.46
CA THR A 76 11.66 20.79 12.40
C THR A 76 11.67 22.16 11.73
N THR A 77 12.76 22.52 11.06
CA THR A 77 12.86 23.80 10.32
C THR A 77 11.75 23.92 9.28
N LEU A 78 11.50 22.86 8.49
CA LEU A 78 10.49 22.90 7.42
C LEU A 78 9.05 22.92 7.91
N ARG A 79 8.77 22.35 9.10
CA ARG A 79 7.40 22.18 9.62
C ARG A 79 7.04 23.08 10.79
N ASN A 80 8.02 23.75 11.39
CA ASN A 80 7.81 24.73 12.43
C ASN A 80 7.63 26.13 11.81
N GLN A 81 6.69 26.24 10.88
CA GLN A 81 6.39 27.47 10.15
C GLN A 81 5.13 28.12 10.72
N ALA A 82 5.15 29.44 10.86
CA ALA A 82 3.99 30.21 11.28
C ALA A 82 2.93 30.26 10.15
N PRO A 83 1.65 30.42 10.47
CA PRO A 83 1.07 30.56 11.82
C PRO A 83 0.85 29.24 12.55
N ASP A 84 0.73 28.12 11.83
CA ASP A 84 0.29 26.83 12.37
C ASP A 84 1.39 25.76 12.23
N PRO A 85 2.32 25.66 13.20
CA PRO A 85 3.39 24.69 13.13
C PRO A 85 2.87 23.26 13.33
N ILE A 86 3.29 22.36 12.44
CA ILE A 86 2.93 20.94 12.47
C ILE A 86 4.12 20.02 12.83
N ALA A 87 5.26 20.62 13.20
CA ALA A 87 6.45 19.89 13.62
C ALA A 87 6.19 19.10 14.91
N LEU A 88 6.39 17.79 14.85
CA LEU A 88 6.34 16.93 16.03
C LEU A 88 7.54 17.17 16.96
N LEU A 89 7.35 16.87 18.24
CA LEU A 89 8.35 17.10 19.27
C LEU A 89 9.33 15.93 19.40
N ALA A 90 10.53 16.21 19.89
CA ALA A 90 11.57 15.20 20.07
C ALA A 90 11.10 14.08 21.02
N ALA A 91 11.62 12.88 20.82
CA ALA A 91 11.32 11.75 21.68
C ALA A 91 11.61 12.06 23.16
N GLY A 92 10.74 11.60 24.06
CA GLY A 92 10.84 11.86 25.50
C GLY A 92 10.25 13.20 25.96
N THR A 93 9.79 14.07 25.06
CA THR A 93 9.02 15.26 25.46
C THR A 93 7.67 14.85 26.05
N ALA A 94 7.37 15.33 27.26
CA ALA A 94 6.08 15.07 27.92
C ALA A 94 4.93 15.78 27.19
N ALA A 95 3.77 15.14 27.15
CA ALA A 95 2.55 15.75 26.62
C ALA A 95 2.07 16.91 27.50
N ASN A 96 1.71 18.04 26.89
CA ASN A 96 1.17 19.20 27.58
C ASN A 96 -0.36 19.26 27.45
N ALA A 97 -1.06 18.80 28.48
CA ALA A 97 -2.52 18.82 28.54
C ALA A 97 -3.14 20.24 28.59
N GLY A 98 -2.35 21.31 28.64
CA GLY A 98 -2.79 22.70 28.55
C GLY A 98 -2.65 23.34 27.15
N ALA A 99 -1.97 22.72 26.19
CA ALA A 99 -1.68 23.31 24.88
C ALA A 99 -2.92 23.45 23.94
N ALA A 100 -2.86 24.14 22.80
CA ALA A 100 -4.03 24.21 21.92
C ALA A 100 -4.48 22.80 21.43
N ASN A 101 -5.78 22.58 21.21
CA ASN A 101 -6.25 21.34 20.60
C ASN A 101 -5.66 21.19 19.20
N GLY A 102 -5.21 19.97 18.87
CA GLY A 102 -4.52 19.69 17.61
C GLY A 102 -3.05 20.12 17.56
N SER A 103 -2.53 20.80 18.59
CA SER A 103 -1.10 21.18 18.61
C SER A 103 -0.19 19.97 18.91
N PRO A 104 1.01 19.90 18.31
CA PRO A 104 2.00 18.87 18.63
C PRO A 104 2.38 18.80 20.12
N ALA A 105 2.38 19.94 20.81
CA ALA A 105 2.67 20.01 22.25
C ALA A 105 1.71 19.18 23.11
N ARG A 106 0.45 19.05 22.67
CA ARG A 106 -0.55 18.25 23.39
C ARG A 106 -0.32 16.75 23.25
N LEU A 107 0.39 16.32 22.21
CA LEU A 107 0.66 14.93 21.90
C LEU A 107 1.92 14.39 22.59
N GLY A 108 2.87 15.26 22.92
CA GLY A 108 4.19 14.87 23.42
C GLY A 108 5.17 14.50 22.30
N GLY A 109 6.27 13.87 22.69
CA GLY A 109 7.35 13.47 21.80
C GLY A 109 7.00 12.31 20.87
N VAL A 110 7.66 12.26 19.71
CA VAL A 110 7.57 11.13 18.79
C VAL A 110 8.02 9.82 19.44
N LEU A 111 7.53 8.70 18.91
CA LEU A 111 7.70 7.36 19.45
C LEU A 111 8.85 6.63 18.73
N PRO A 112 10.04 6.46 19.34
CA PRO A 112 11.16 5.80 18.67
C PRO A 112 10.80 4.37 18.25
N ILE A 113 11.29 3.94 17.09
CA ILE A 113 11.17 2.56 16.61
C ILE A 113 12.55 1.98 16.29
N ALA A 114 12.69 0.66 16.40
CA ALA A 114 13.94 -0.07 16.19
C ALA A 114 13.87 -0.95 14.92
N PRO A 115 14.05 -0.38 13.71
CA PRO A 115 14.02 -1.16 12.48
C PRO A 115 15.21 -2.13 12.41
N ALA A 116 14.96 -3.34 11.91
CA ALA A 116 16.00 -4.36 11.73
C ALA A 116 17.15 -3.91 10.81
N ASN A 117 16.87 -3.01 9.86
CA ASN A 117 17.88 -2.33 9.06
C ASN A 117 17.59 -0.83 9.03
N ALA A 118 18.21 -0.11 9.95
CA ALA A 118 18.05 1.34 10.07
C ALA A 118 18.90 2.14 9.07
N GLN A 119 19.78 1.47 8.30
CA GLN A 119 20.69 2.10 7.33
C GLN A 119 21.48 3.29 7.93
N GLY A 120 21.90 3.18 9.20
CA GLY A 120 22.65 4.21 9.91
C GLY A 120 21.82 5.41 10.39
N ARG A 121 20.49 5.35 10.30
CA ARG A 121 19.56 6.41 10.75
C ARG A 121 18.79 5.97 11.98
N SER A 122 18.11 6.92 12.61
CA SER A 122 17.08 6.61 13.63
C SER A 122 15.71 7.04 13.11
N PHE A 123 14.67 6.36 13.57
CA PHE A 123 13.30 6.62 13.14
C PHE A 123 12.35 6.62 14.32
N ALA A 124 11.25 7.35 14.16
CA ALA A 124 10.14 7.36 15.10
C ALA A 124 8.80 7.38 14.37
N LEU A 125 7.75 7.02 15.11
CA LEU A 125 6.36 7.15 14.71
C LEU A 125 5.73 8.39 15.35
N HIS A 126 4.63 8.85 14.76
CA HIS A 126 3.77 9.88 15.34
C HIS A 126 3.35 9.52 16.79
N PRO A 127 3.24 10.48 17.74
CA PRO A 127 2.86 10.20 19.13
C PRO A 127 1.52 9.44 19.29
N ALA A 128 0.58 9.64 18.37
CA ALA A 128 -0.71 8.97 18.36
C ALA A 128 -0.66 7.49 17.90
N MET A 129 0.49 6.98 17.47
CA MET A 129 0.65 5.66 16.85
C MET A 129 1.18 4.59 17.82
N GLY A 130 0.90 4.71 19.13
CA GLY A 130 1.40 3.77 20.14
C GLY A 130 1.07 2.30 19.84
N ALA A 131 -0.13 2.01 19.33
CA ALA A 131 -0.49 0.65 18.92
C ALA A 131 0.38 0.13 17.76
N LEU A 132 0.72 0.98 16.79
CA LEU A 132 1.60 0.59 15.68
C LEU A 132 3.06 0.47 16.12
N GLN A 133 3.50 1.27 17.08
CA GLN A 133 4.81 1.12 17.71
C GLN A 133 4.93 -0.26 18.37
N ALA A 134 3.91 -0.67 19.15
CA ALA A 134 3.87 -2.01 19.74
C ALA A 134 3.90 -3.12 18.67
N MET A 135 3.11 -2.98 17.59
CA MET A 135 3.13 -3.94 16.48
C MET A 135 4.50 -4.04 15.79
N PHE A 136 5.26 -2.94 15.72
CA PHE A 136 6.57 -2.89 15.10
C PHE A 136 7.68 -3.42 16.02
N ASP A 137 7.76 -2.90 17.24
CA ASP A 137 8.89 -3.17 18.15
C ASP A 137 8.68 -4.42 18.99
N THR A 138 7.46 -4.71 19.40
CA THR A 138 7.14 -5.83 20.30
C THR A 138 6.62 -7.03 19.50
N ASP A 139 5.53 -6.86 18.77
CA ASP A 139 4.83 -8.00 18.17
C ASP A 139 5.48 -8.50 16.86
N LYS A 140 6.35 -7.69 16.25
CA LYS A 140 6.98 -7.97 14.94
C LYS A 140 5.96 -8.29 13.84
N ARG A 141 4.84 -7.57 13.87
CA ARG A 141 3.70 -7.70 12.94
C ARG A 141 3.50 -6.51 12.01
N LEU A 142 4.30 -5.45 12.16
CA LEU A 142 4.31 -4.30 11.27
C LEU A 142 5.65 -4.19 10.55
N ALA A 143 5.60 -3.99 9.23
CA ALA A 143 6.74 -3.62 8.41
C ALA A 143 6.48 -2.26 7.77
N ILE A 144 7.50 -1.41 7.72
CA ILE A 144 7.46 -0.11 7.06
C ILE A 144 8.37 -0.18 5.84
N LEU A 145 7.82 0.11 4.67
CA LEU A 145 8.56 0.17 3.42
C LEU A 145 8.64 1.65 2.99
N PRO A 146 9.75 2.34 3.30
CA PRO A 146 9.96 3.71 2.85
C PRO A 146 10.41 3.75 1.38
N ASN A 147 10.42 4.95 0.79
CA ASN A 147 10.91 5.21 -0.57
C ASN A 147 10.23 4.37 -1.66
N VAL A 148 8.96 4.01 -1.46
CA VAL A 148 8.15 3.34 -2.48
C VAL A 148 7.39 4.39 -3.29
N GLY A 149 7.41 4.24 -4.60
CA GLY A 149 6.73 5.11 -5.54
C GLY A 149 6.50 4.40 -6.88
N THR A 150 5.97 5.13 -7.84
CA THR A 150 5.59 4.62 -9.17
C THR A 150 6.75 4.60 -10.17
N LEU A 151 7.96 5.00 -9.76
CA LEU A 151 9.13 5.04 -10.65
C LEU A 151 9.39 3.67 -11.28
N ILE A 152 9.59 3.67 -12.59
CA ILE A 152 9.88 2.46 -13.36
C ILE A 152 11.33 2.00 -13.12
N LEU A 153 12.26 2.95 -13.04
CA LEU A 153 13.68 2.74 -12.79
C LEU A 153 14.21 3.83 -11.84
N PRO A 154 15.29 3.56 -11.08
CA PRO A 154 16.03 4.60 -10.38
C PRO A 154 16.35 5.76 -11.34
N THR A 155 16.05 6.98 -10.91
CA THR A 155 16.13 8.19 -11.73
C THR A 155 16.87 9.29 -10.97
N ASN A 156 17.71 10.04 -11.67
CA ASN A 156 18.32 11.28 -11.19
C ASN A 156 17.88 12.49 -12.03
N LYS A 157 18.28 13.70 -11.62
CA LYS A 157 17.88 14.96 -12.28
C LYS A 157 18.28 15.01 -13.77
N THR A 158 19.46 14.50 -14.12
CA THR A 158 19.94 14.48 -15.49
C THR A 158 19.13 13.52 -16.35
N GLN A 159 18.91 12.29 -15.87
CA GLN A 159 18.08 11.28 -16.51
C GLN A 159 16.63 11.73 -16.68
N TYR A 160 16.11 12.47 -15.70
CA TYR A 160 14.77 13.04 -15.77
C TYR A 160 14.58 13.91 -17.02
N ALA A 161 15.57 14.75 -17.34
CA ALA A 161 15.57 15.62 -18.52
C ALA A 161 15.78 14.87 -19.85
N THR A 162 16.26 13.62 -19.82
CA THR A 162 16.47 12.83 -21.03
C THR A 162 15.15 12.18 -21.49
N ALA A 163 14.66 12.53 -22.68
CA ALA A 163 13.39 12.02 -23.19
C ALA A 163 13.33 10.48 -23.29
N SER A 164 14.45 9.82 -23.62
CA SER A 164 14.53 8.37 -23.75
C SER A 164 14.62 7.61 -22.41
N HIS A 165 14.86 8.29 -21.28
CA HIS A 165 14.89 7.63 -19.97
C HIS A 165 13.47 7.25 -19.53
N PRO A 166 13.18 5.97 -19.26
CA PRO A 166 11.85 5.53 -18.83
C PRO A 166 11.37 6.26 -17.58
N LYS A 167 10.17 6.84 -17.66
CA LYS A 167 9.52 7.58 -16.58
C LYS A 167 8.04 7.17 -16.53
N PRO A 168 7.40 7.24 -15.35
CA PRO A 168 5.95 7.11 -15.27
C PRO A 168 5.25 8.11 -16.19
N VAL A 169 4.19 7.67 -16.84
CA VAL A 169 3.32 8.55 -17.65
C VAL A 169 2.72 9.61 -16.73
N ASN A 170 2.62 10.85 -17.21
CA ASN A 170 2.03 11.97 -16.49
C ASN A 170 2.61 12.12 -15.06
N LEU A 171 3.93 12.11 -14.93
CA LEU A 171 4.57 12.41 -13.65
C LEU A 171 4.04 13.75 -13.11
N PHE A 172 3.77 13.82 -11.80
CA PHE A 172 3.11 14.93 -11.09
C PHE A 172 1.59 15.05 -11.23
N SER A 173 0.93 14.24 -12.08
CA SER A 173 -0.54 14.16 -12.10
C SER A 173 -1.03 13.30 -10.94
N HIS A 174 -1.71 13.92 -9.97
CA HIS A 174 -2.23 13.20 -8.79
C HIS A 174 -3.14 12.03 -9.17
N ASN A 175 -3.96 12.18 -10.20
CA ASN A 175 -4.88 11.15 -10.64
C ASN A 175 -4.15 9.98 -11.33
N ASP A 176 -3.22 10.27 -12.23
CA ASP A 176 -2.43 9.23 -12.92
C ASP A 176 -1.54 8.45 -11.96
N GLN A 177 -0.95 9.13 -10.97
CA GLN A 177 -0.11 8.47 -9.97
C GLN A 177 -0.94 7.54 -9.07
N GLN A 178 -2.15 7.95 -8.67
CA GLN A 178 -3.06 7.08 -7.92
C GLN A 178 -3.51 5.86 -8.73
N ASN A 179 -3.82 6.04 -10.02
CA ASN A 179 -4.18 4.91 -10.89
C ASN A 179 -3.00 3.97 -11.12
N THR A 180 -1.78 4.51 -11.27
CA THR A 180 -0.56 3.72 -11.46
C THR A 180 -0.29 2.84 -10.23
N TRP A 181 -0.51 3.34 -9.02
CA TRP A 181 -0.41 2.54 -7.79
C TRP A 181 -1.37 1.36 -7.75
N GLN A 182 -2.57 1.53 -8.30
CA GLN A 182 -3.62 0.51 -8.26
C GLN A 182 -3.57 -0.46 -9.44
N SER A 183 -3.08 -0.03 -10.60
CA SER A 183 -3.20 -0.76 -11.88
C SER A 183 -1.91 -0.93 -12.67
N PHE A 184 -0.82 -0.31 -12.22
CA PHE A 184 0.42 -0.14 -12.99
C PHE A 184 0.25 0.61 -14.32
N HIS A 185 -0.87 1.31 -14.50
CA HIS A 185 -1.20 2.10 -15.68
C HIS A 185 -1.75 3.49 -15.25
N PRO A 186 -1.65 4.51 -16.11
CA PRO A 186 -2.24 5.83 -15.85
C PRO A 186 -3.77 5.79 -15.82
N GLU A 187 -4.40 6.97 -15.72
CA GLU A 187 -5.85 7.09 -15.79
C GLU A 187 -6.47 6.37 -17.00
N GLY A 188 -7.67 5.79 -16.78
CA GLY A 188 -8.40 5.01 -17.78
C GLY A 188 -8.17 3.50 -17.67
N ALA A 189 -7.27 3.05 -16.81
CA ALA A 189 -7.11 1.64 -16.50
C ALA A 189 -8.41 1.07 -15.88
N THR A 190 -8.83 -0.10 -16.37
CA THR A 190 -10.05 -0.80 -15.90
C THR A 190 -9.74 -2.04 -15.07
N VAL A 191 -8.45 -2.41 -14.98
CA VAL A 191 -7.96 -3.63 -14.33
C VAL A 191 -6.80 -3.27 -13.40
N GLY A 192 -6.92 -3.65 -12.14
CA GLY A 192 -5.92 -3.49 -11.09
C GLY A 192 -5.09 -4.74 -10.87
N TRP A 193 -3.92 -4.59 -10.23
CA TRP A 193 -3.08 -5.74 -9.93
C TRP A 193 -3.67 -6.64 -8.84
N GLY A 194 -4.43 -6.08 -7.89
CA GLY A 194 -5.15 -6.87 -6.87
C GLY A 194 -6.26 -7.73 -7.47
N GLY A 195 -7.01 -7.19 -8.44
CA GLY A 195 -8.00 -7.94 -9.20
C GLY A 195 -7.39 -9.03 -10.09
N ARG A 196 -6.21 -8.79 -10.69
CA ARG A 196 -5.45 -9.84 -11.39
C ARG A 196 -4.99 -10.96 -10.46
N MET A 197 -4.62 -10.65 -9.21
CA MET A 197 -4.40 -11.68 -8.20
C MET A 197 -5.70 -12.43 -7.89
N GLY A 198 -6.82 -11.71 -7.81
CA GLY A 198 -8.16 -12.29 -7.69
C GLY A 198 -8.47 -13.29 -8.81
N ASP A 199 -8.24 -12.95 -10.08
CA ASP A 199 -8.45 -13.85 -11.22
C ASP A 199 -7.71 -15.18 -11.06
N LEU A 200 -6.50 -15.16 -10.50
CA LEU A 200 -5.68 -16.37 -10.28
C LEU A 200 -6.14 -17.22 -9.09
N LEU A 201 -6.75 -16.57 -8.08
CA LEU A 201 -7.09 -17.18 -6.79
C LEU A 201 -8.59 -17.47 -6.64
N ALA A 202 -9.43 -16.97 -7.55
CA ALA A 202 -10.88 -17.05 -7.43
C ALA A 202 -11.38 -18.49 -7.27
N SER A 203 -10.75 -19.45 -7.97
CA SER A 203 -11.09 -20.87 -7.91
C SER A 203 -10.85 -21.50 -6.53
N MET A 204 -10.06 -20.87 -5.67
CA MET A 204 -9.83 -21.31 -4.29
C MET A 204 -10.97 -20.91 -3.35
N ASN A 205 -11.85 -19.98 -3.76
CA ASN A 205 -12.97 -19.53 -2.96
C ASN A 205 -14.21 -20.38 -3.25
N SER A 206 -14.88 -20.85 -2.19
CA SER A 206 -16.18 -21.51 -2.32
C SER A 206 -17.26 -20.61 -2.95
N ARG A 207 -17.11 -19.29 -2.81
CA ARG A 207 -17.96 -18.27 -3.42
C ARG A 207 -17.10 -17.22 -4.11
N THR A 208 -16.84 -17.42 -5.40
CA THR A 208 -15.95 -16.57 -6.21
C THR A 208 -16.38 -15.10 -6.27
N VAL A 209 -17.67 -14.81 -6.10
CA VAL A 209 -18.21 -13.44 -6.03
C VAL A 209 -17.62 -12.61 -4.87
N PHE A 210 -17.14 -13.25 -3.81
CA PHE A 210 -16.53 -12.59 -2.65
C PHE A 210 -15.00 -12.58 -2.69
N THR A 211 -14.39 -12.89 -3.84
CA THR A 211 -12.93 -12.87 -4.02
C THR A 211 -12.35 -11.47 -3.87
N SER A 212 -13.12 -10.45 -4.22
CA SER A 212 -12.72 -9.05 -4.08
C SER A 212 -13.86 -8.25 -3.50
N ILE A 213 -13.60 -7.50 -2.43
CA ILE A 213 -14.61 -6.75 -1.69
C ILE A 213 -14.10 -5.32 -1.54
N THR A 214 -14.92 -4.34 -1.89
CA THR A 214 -14.67 -2.93 -1.62
C THR A 214 -15.66 -2.40 -0.59
N ALA A 215 -15.15 -1.59 0.35
CA ALA A 215 -15.97 -0.80 1.26
C ALA A 215 -16.11 0.68 0.80
N GLY A 216 -15.55 1.03 -0.36
CA GLY A 216 -15.55 2.39 -0.89
C GLY A 216 -15.53 2.42 -2.42
N GLY A 217 -16.57 2.98 -3.02
CA GLY A 217 -16.63 3.34 -4.44
C GLY A 217 -16.19 2.26 -5.45
N ASN A 218 -15.71 2.72 -6.61
CA ASN A 218 -15.08 1.85 -7.60
C ASN A 218 -13.56 1.83 -7.37
N ALA A 219 -13.04 0.71 -6.85
CA ALA A 219 -11.61 0.55 -6.62
C ALA A 219 -11.00 -0.25 -7.78
N VAL A 220 -10.36 0.44 -8.72
CA VAL A 220 -9.69 -0.20 -9.87
C VAL A 220 -8.70 -1.27 -9.42
N TRP A 221 -8.05 -1.09 -8.26
CA TRP A 221 -7.16 -2.07 -7.65
C TRP A 221 -7.76 -3.48 -7.55
N LEU A 222 -9.07 -3.59 -7.26
CA LEU A 222 -9.80 -4.85 -7.08
C LEU A 222 -10.41 -5.41 -8.38
N SER A 223 -10.36 -4.67 -9.48
CA SER A 223 -10.96 -5.09 -10.76
C SER A 223 -10.00 -6.02 -11.51
N GLY A 224 -10.40 -7.26 -11.74
CA GLY A 224 -9.70 -8.23 -12.59
C GLY A 224 -10.26 -8.26 -14.02
N ASN A 225 -9.79 -9.19 -14.82
CA ASN A 225 -10.40 -9.50 -16.11
C ASN A 225 -11.72 -10.27 -15.93
N GLU A 226 -11.78 -11.14 -14.91
CA GLU A 226 -12.96 -11.94 -14.58
C GLU A 226 -13.55 -11.55 -13.23
N VAL A 227 -12.71 -11.36 -12.21
CA VAL A 227 -13.14 -10.94 -10.88
C VAL A 227 -13.58 -9.50 -10.89
N ARG A 228 -14.77 -9.25 -10.33
CA ARG A 228 -15.32 -7.91 -10.08
C ARG A 228 -15.45 -7.71 -8.58
N GLN A 229 -15.24 -6.47 -8.14
CA GLN A 229 -15.43 -6.10 -6.74
C GLN A 229 -16.89 -6.24 -6.30
N TYR A 230 -17.12 -6.99 -5.23
CA TYR A 230 -18.36 -6.93 -4.48
C TYR A 230 -18.37 -5.69 -3.59
N GLN A 231 -19.45 -4.90 -3.66
CA GLN A 231 -19.55 -3.64 -2.95
C GLN A 231 -20.25 -3.83 -1.59
N VAL A 232 -19.63 -3.26 -0.57
CA VAL A 232 -20.20 -3.08 0.77
C VAL A 232 -20.32 -1.58 1.00
N THR A 233 -21.48 -1.17 1.51
CA THR A 233 -21.78 0.24 1.82
C THR A 233 -21.74 0.46 3.34
N SER A 234 -21.86 1.70 3.79
CA SER A 234 -22.07 2.01 5.20
C SER A 234 -23.34 1.35 5.77
N ASN A 235 -24.32 1.03 4.93
CA ASN A 235 -25.55 0.31 5.30
C ASN A 235 -25.38 -1.21 5.25
N GLY A 236 -24.16 -1.70 5.03
CA GLY A 236 -23.85 -3.12 4.92
C GLY A 236 -23.72 -3.63 3.48
N ALA A 237 -23.73 -4.95 3.37
CA ALA A 237 -23.46 -5.68 2.14
C ALA A 237 -24.63 -5.57 1.14
N ILE A 238 -24.34 -5.30 -0.14
CA ILE A 238 -25.38 -5.18 -1.18
C ILE A 238 -25.87 -6.57 -1.58
N ARG A 239 -27.14 -6.87 -1.35
CA ARG A 239 -27.72 -8.19 -1.70
C ARG A 239 -27.57 -8.48 -3.20
N LEU A 240 -27.11 -9.69 -3.51
CA LEU A 240 -26.99 -10.21 -4.87
C LEU A 240 -28.32 -10.80 -5.32
N GLY A 241 -28.70 -10.56 -6.58
CA GLY A 241 -29.92 -11.13 -7.16
C GLY A 241 -31.22 -10.46 -6.70
N THR A 242 -31.14 -9.36 -5.95
CA THR A 242 -32.30 -8.55 -5.58
C THR A 242 -32.43 -7.29 -6.43
N ASN A 243 -33.65 -6.86 -6.75
CA ASN A 243 -33.90 -5.54 -7.33
C ASN A 243 -33.64 -4.42 -6.29
N ALA A 244 -33.79 -3.15 -6.70
CA ALA A 244 -33.64 -1.99 -5.83
C ALA A 244 -34.57 -1.99 -4.58
N SER A 245 -35.61 -2.83 -4.60
CA SER A 245 -36.56 -3.03 -3.51
C SER A 245 -36.23 -4.25 -2.64
N GLY A 246 -35.08 -4.90 -2.85
CA GLY A 246 -34.66 -6.05 -2.05
C GLY A 246 -35.37 -7.36 -2.40
N GLN A 247 -36.03 -7.45 -3.56
CA GLN A 247 -36.81 -8.62 -3.99
C GLN A 247 -36.04 -9.51 -4.96
N VAL A 248 -36.12 -10.83 -4.78
CA VAL A 248 -35.60 -11.83 -5.74
C VAL A 248 -36.78 -12.35 -6.57
N TYR A 249 -36.72 -12.19 -7.89
CA TYR A 249 -37.81 -12.59 -8.82
C TYR A 249 -39.20 -12.05 -8.44
N GLY A 250 -39.28 -10.87 -7.81
CA GLY A 250 -40.55 -10.26 -7.38
C GLY A 250 -41.08 -10.75 -6.02
N SER A 251 -40.40 -11.69 -5.35
CA SER A 251 -40.69 -12.07 -3.96
C SER A 251 -39.75 -11.36 -2.99
N ALA A 252 -40.24 -11.06 -1.78
CA ALA A 252 -39.36 -10.65 -0.70
C ALA A 252 -38.28 -11.73 -0.47
N ALA A 253 -37.03 -11.28 -0.36
CA ALA A 253 -35.86 -12.13 -0.09
C ALA A 253 -35.76 -12.51 1.38
#